data_AF-A0A293M9L9-F1
#
_entry.id   AF-A0A293M9L9-F1
#
_cell.length_a   1.000
_cell.length_b   1.000
_cell.length_c   1.000
_cell.angle_alpha   90.00
_cell.angle_beta   90.00
_cell.angle_gamma   90.00
#
_symmetry.space_group_name_H-M   'P 1'
#
loop_
_entity.id
_entity.type
_entity.pdbx_description
1 polymer ?
#
loop_
_entity_poly.entity_id
_entity_poly.type
_entity_poly.pdbx_seq_one_letter_code
_entity_poly.pdbx_strand_id
1 'polypeptide(L)'
;MYRNQYDNDVTVWSPQGRIHQVEYAMEAVKQGSATIGLKNQQHAVLLALKRASSELSAHQKKIIPIDSHCGVAIAGLTADARLLSKFMRTECLNNRYAHDAPLPISRLVTQLGNKMQVCTQRYDRRPFGVGLLVAGYDDMGAHVYQTCPSANY
;
A
#
# COMPACT_ATOMS: atom_id res chain seq x y z
N MET A 1 -10.57 0.51 33.55
CA MET A 1 -9.83 1.00 32.37
C MET A 1 -9.29 -0.23 31.64
N TYR A 2 -10.03 -0.79 30.68
CA TYR A 2 -9.74 -2.09 30.03
C TYR A 2 -8.86 -1.99 28.76
N ARG A 3 -8.09 -0.91 28.60
CA ARG A 3 -7.49 -0.59 27.29
C ARG A 3 -6.28 -1.46 26.89
N ASN A 4 -5.70 -2.23 27.82
CA ASN A 4 -4.30 -2.68 27.70
C ASN A 4 -4.07 -4.20 27.55
N GLN A 5 -5.11 -5.02 27.32
CA GLN A 5 -4.93 -6.49 27.27
C GLN A 5 -5.03 -7.09 25.86
N TYR A 6 -5.66 -6.40 24.91
CA TYR A 6 -5.97 -6.94 23.57
C TYR A 6 -5.30 -6.17 22.42
N ASP A 7 -4.36 -5.28 22.73
CA ASP A 7 -3.72 -4.41 21.74
C ASP A 7 -2.20 -4.56 21.66
N ASN A 8 -1.61 -5.56 22.31
CA ASN A 8 -0.17 -5.81 22.25
C ASN A 8 0.26 -6.43 20.91
N ASP A 9 -0.51 -7.39 20.40
CA ASP A 9 -0.13 -8.22 19.26
C ASP A 9 -1.22 -8.29 18.19
N VAL A 10 -0.80 -8.49 16.93
CA VAL A 10 -1.71 -8.56 15.78
C VAL A 10 -2.55 -9.84 15.73
N THR A 11 -2.17 -10.85 16.51
CA THR A 11 -2.85 -12.16 16.58
C THR A 11 -3.95 -12.21 17.64
N VAL A 12 -4.13 -11.12 18.41
CA VAL A 12 -5.09 -11.07 19.52
C VAL A 12 -6.36 -10.34 19.06
N TRP A 13 -7.49 -11.04 19.16
CA TRP A 13 -8.81 -10.45 18.96
C TRP A 13 -9.31 -9.82 20.25
N SER A 14 -9.91 -8.62 20.14
CA SER A 14 -10.64 -8.02 21.24
C SER A 14 -11.99 -8.72 21.46
N PRO A 15 -12.61 -8.59 22.64
CA PRO A 15 -13.96 -9.11 22.89
C PRO A 15 -15.03 -8.56 21.95
N GLN A 16 -14.75 -7.45 21.24
CA GLN A 16 -15.63 -6.85 20.25
C GLN A 16 -15.37 -7.36 18.82
N GLY A 17 -14.48 -8.34 18.63
CA GLY A 17 -14.14 -8.89 17.31
C GLY A 17 -13.30 -7.92 16.47
N ARG A 18 -12.37 -7.19 17.10
CA ARG A 18 -11.46 -6.24 16.42
C ARG A 18 -10.00 -6.62 16.65
N ILE A 19 -9.14 -6.25 15.71
CA ILE A 19 -7.68 -6.36 15.86
C ILE A 19 -7.10 -4.94 15.98
N HIS A 20 -6.82 -4.51 17.21
CA HIS A 20 -6.42 -3.12 17.47
C HIS A 20 -5.10 -2.72 16.78
N GLN A 21 -4.13 -3.63 16.67
CA GLN A 21 -2.86 -3.36 15.97
C GLN A 21 -3.06 -3.00 14.48
N VAL A 22 -4.04 -3.60 13.82
CA VAL A 22 -4.39 -3.25 12.42
C VAL A 22 -5.01 -1.85 12.36
N GLU A 23 -5.89 -1.52 13.30
CA GLU A 23 -6.53 -0.21 13.38
C GLU A 23 -5.52 0.90 13.67
N TYR A 24 -4.55 0.64 14.56
CA TYR A 24 -3.47 1.57 14.84
C TYR A 24 -2.60 1.80 13.59
N ALA A 25 -2.33 0.75 12.81
CA ALA A 25 -1.62 0.89 11.54
C ALA A 25 -2.43 1.71 10.50
N MET A 26 -3.77 1.62 10.51
CA MET A 26 -4.64 2.48 9.69
C MET A 26 -4.51 3.96 10.05
N GLU A 27 -4.34 4.29 11.35
CA GLU A 27 -4.11 5.67 11.79
C GLU A 27 -2.79 6.24 11.26
N ALA A 28 -1.74 5.41 11.11
CA ALA A 28 -0.48 5.84 10.52
C ALA A 28 -0.65 6.37 9.09
N VAL A 29 -1.60 5.83 8.32
CA VAL A 29 -1.92 6.32 6.97
C VAL A 29 -2.51 7.73 7.01
N LYS A 30 -3.40 8.00 7.97
CA LYS A 30 -4.05 9.31 8.15
C LYS A 30 -3.07 10.41 8.54
N GLN A 31 -1.96 10.07 9.18
CA GLN A 31 -0.88 11.02 9.49
C GLN A 31 -0.02 11.37 8.26
N GLY A 32 -0.08 10.55 7.20
CA GLY A 32 0.54 10.85 5.91
C GLY A 32 -0.11 12.06 5.23
N SER A 33 0.65 12.78 4.41
CA SER A 33 0.07 13.84 3.57
C SER A 33 -0.92 13.27 2.54
N ALA A 34 -1.86 14.09 2.08
CA ALA A 34 -2.90 13.63 1.16
C ALA A 34 -2.34 13.16 -0.20
N THR A 35 -3.00 12.15 -0.76
CA THR A 35 -2.80 11.63 -2.12
C THR A 35 -4.16 11.37 -2.75
N ILE A 36 -4.28 11.63 -4.06
CA ILE A 36 -5.51 11.45 -4.82
C ILE A 36 -5.19 10.54 -6.00
N GLY A 37 -6.06 9.57 -6.25
CA GLY A 37 -6.05 8.72 -7.43
C GLY A 37 -7.38 8.85 -8.15
N LEU A 38 -7.35 9.14 -9.44
CA LEU A 38 -8.55 9.20 -10.27
C LEU A 38 -8.26 8.58 -11.64
N LYS A 39 -9.30 8.04 -12.27
CA LYS A 39 -9.21 7.53 -13.64
C LYS A 39 -10.36 8.01 -14.50
N ASN A 40 -10.10 8.07 -15.80
CA ASN A 40 -11.13 8.03 -16.82
C ASN A 40 -10.99 6.72 -17.61
N GLN A 41 -11.62 6.62 -18.79
CA GLN A 41 -11.56 5.42 -19.61
C GLN A 41 -10.16 5.12 -20.17
N GLN A 42 -9.30 6.14 -20.30
CA GLN A 42 -8.02 6.04 -21.01
C GLN A 42 -6.80 6.25 -20.11
N HIS A 43 -6.95 6.93 -18.98
CA HIS A 43 -5.86 7.39 -18.13
C HIS A 43 -6.17 7.16 -16.66
N ALA A 44 -5.15 6.76 -15.90
CA ALA A 44 -5.14 6.77 -14.44
C ALA A 44 -4.09 7.77 -13.97
N VAL A 45 -4.47 8.65 -13.05
CA VAL A 45 -3.65 9.77 -12.56
C VAL A 45 -3.49 9.67 -11.06
N LEU A 46 -2.25 9.86 -10.59
CA LEU A 46 -1.91 9.99 -9.19
C LEU A 46 -1.41 11.41 -8.89
N LEU A 47 -1.99 12.03 -7.88
CA LEU A 47 -1.58 13.33 -7.35
C LEU A 47 -1.17 13.14 -5.90
N ALA A 48 -0.08 13.77 -5.47
CA ALA A 48 0.41 13.63 -4.11
C ALA A 48 0.95 14.96 -3.58
N LEU A 49 0.42 15.38 -2.42
CA LEU A 49 0.94 16.53 -1.70
C LEU A 49 2.24 16.12 -1.01
N LYS A 50 3.37 16.68 -1.42
CA LYS A 50 4.67 16.40 -0.78
C LYS A 50 4.88 17.38 0.37
N ARG A 51 5.50 16.91 1.45
CA ARG A 51 5.95 17.75 2.57
C ARG A 51 7.47 17.76 2.62
N ALA A 52 8.03 18.90 3.01
CA ALA A 52 9.42 19.03 3.42
C ALA A 52 9.48 19.20 4.95
N SER A 53 10.54 18.70 5.59
CA SER A 53 10.72 18.82 7.04
C SER A 53 11.13 20.24 7.47
N SER A 54 11.76 20.97 6.56
CA SER A 54 12.22 22.35 6.72
C SER A 54 12.36 22.99 5.34
N GLU A 55 12.50 24.31 5.26
CA GLU A 55 12.69 25.03 4.00
C GLU A 55 13.98 24.64 3.25
N LEU A 56 14.99 24.17 3.98
CA LEU A 56 16.25 23.68 3.43
C LEU A 56 16.19 22.21 2.98
N SER A 57 15.09 21.52 3.24
CA SER A 57 14.94 20.09 2.95
C SER A 57 14.24 19.85 1.62
N ALA A 58 14.69 18.82 0.90
CA ALA A 58 13.99 18.37 -0.30
C ALA A 58 12.64 17.73 0.07
N HIS A 59 11.65 17.91 -0.81
CA HIS A 59 10.33 17.32 -0.64
C HIS A 59 10.40 15.79 -0.72
N GLN A 60 9.77 15.11 0.25
CA GLN A 60 9.74 13.66 0.26
C GLN A 60 8.97 13.12 -0.96
N LYS A 61 9.57 12.18 -1.70
CA LYS A 61 8.94 11.52 -2.84
C LYS A 61 7.76 10.67 -2.37
N LYS A 62 6.62 10.85 -3.03
CA LYS A 62 5.37 10.14 -2.71
C LYS A 62 4.84 9.24 -3.82
N ILE A 63 5.25 9.50 -5.05
CA ILE A 63 4.90 8.67 -6.21
C ILE A 63 6.13 7.84 -6.57
N ILE A 64 5.94 6.53 -6.66
CA ILE A 64 7.00 5.57 -6.95
C ILE A 64 6.59 4.81 -8.22
N PRO A 65 7.38 4.87 -9.31
CA PRO A 65 7.13 4.05 -10.48
C PRO A 65 7.41 2.57 -10.16
N ILE A 66 6.51 1.67 -10.56
CA ILE A 66 6.64 0.23 -10.35
C ILE A 66 7.07 -0.45 -11.64
N ASP A 67 6.34 -0.24 -12.72
CA ASP A 67 6.67 -0.69 -14.07
C ASP A 67 6.24 0.40 -15.07
N SER A 68 6.59 0.23 -16.33
CA SER A 68 6.16 1.05 -17.48
C SER A 68 4.66 1.34 -17.52
N HIS A 69 3.81 0.42 -17.05
CA HIS A 69 2.35 0.55 -17.05
C HIS A 69 1.74 0.78 -15.66
N CYS A 70 2.54 0.94 -14.60
CA CYS A 70 2.05 1.00 -13.22
C CYS A 70 2.89 1.91 -12.31
N GLY A 71 2.22 2.70 -11.47
CA GLY A 71 2.83 3.51 -10.42
C GLY A 71 2.01 3.50 -9.14
N VAL A 72 2.64 3.87 -8.02
CA VAL A 72 1.96 3.96 -6.72
C VAL A 72 2.18 5.30 -6.06
N ALA A 73 1.14 5.83 -5.41
CA ALA A 73 1.24 6.93 -4.46
C ALA A 73 1.10 6.38 -3.04
N ILE A 74 1.88 6.92 -2.10
CA ILE A 74 2.03 6.34 -0.76
C ILE A 74 1.49 7.28 0.31
N ALA A 75 0.93 6.77 1.40
CA ALA A 75 0.62 7.53 2.61
C ALA A 75 0.91 6.69 3.86
N GLY A 76 1.59 7.28 4.85
CA GLY A 76 2.06 6.57 6.05
C GLY A 76 3.58 6.31 6.01
N LEU A 77 4.01 5.16 6.52
CA LEU A 77 5.42 4.82 6.71
C LEU A 77 6.16 4.58 5.37
N THR A 78 7.07 5.50 5.02
CA THR A 78 7.86 5.42 3.79
C THR A 78 8.78 4.20 3.72
N ALA A 79 9.23 3.68 4.87
CA ALA A 79 10.04 2.46 4.91
C ALA A 79 9.25 1.23 4.42
N ASP A 80 8.02 1.07 4.91
CA ASP A 80 7.11 0.01 4.49
C ASP A 80 6.74 0.16 3.01
N ALA A 81 6.49 1.40 2.57
CA ALA A 81 6.23 1.72 1.16
C ALA A 81 7.36 1.24 0.23
N ARG A 82 8.62 1.40 0.63
CA ARG A 82 9.79 0.93 -0.13
C ARG A 82 9.83 -0.60 -0.24
N LEU A 83 9.51 -1.31 0.85
CA LEU A 83 9.48 -2.78 0.85
C LEU A 83 8.39 -3.31 -0.10
N LEU A 84 7.19 -2.74 -0.01
CA LEU A 84 6.08 -3.10 -0.88
C LEU A 84 6.36 -2.74 -2.35
N SER A 85 6.95 -1.57 -2.61
CA SER A 85 7.33 -1.16 -3.97
C SER A 85 8.37 -2.10 -4.58
N LYS A 86 9.36 -2.56 -3.80
CA LYS A 86 10.35 -3.55 -4.26
C LYS A 86 9.69 -4.88 -4.59
N PHE A 87 8.75 -5.33 -3.74
CA PHE A 87 7.96 -6.53 -4.01
C PHE A 87 7.17 -6.40 -5.30
N MET A 88 6.39 -5.32 -5.47
CA MET A 88 5.59 -5.09 -6.68
C MET A 88 6.44 -5.05 -7.96
N ARG A 89 7.61 -4.41 -7.91
CA ARG A 89 8.58 -4.41 -9.02
C ARG A 89 9.05 -5.81 -9.38
N THR A 90 9.32 -6.63 -8.36
CA THR A 90 9.76 -8.02 -8.56
C THR A 90 8.65 -8.84 -9.21
N GLU A 91 7.40 -8.71 -8.75
CA GLU A 91 6.26 -9.41 -9.37
C GLU A 91 6.03 -8.99 -10.83
N CYS A 92 6.13 -7.69 -11.14
CA CYS A 92 6.01 -7.21 -12.52
C CYS A 92 7.12 -7.75 -13.42
N LEU A 93 8.37 -7.72 -12.95
CA LEU A 93 9.52 -8.27 -13.66
C LEU A 93 9.38 -9.78 -13.89
N ASN A 94 8.93 -10.52 -12.88
CA ASN A 94 8.73 -11.97 -12.98
C ASN A 94 7.66 -12.32 -14.02
N ASN A 95 6.54 -11.59 -14.05
CA ASN A 95 5.48 -11.81 -15.04
C ASN A 95 5.97 -11.51 -16.45
N ARG A 96 6.71 -10.41 -16.63
CA ARG A 96 7.31 -10.06 -17.92
C ARG A 96 8.33 -11.10 -18.37
N TYR A 97 9.17 -11.59 -17.46
CA TYR A 97 10.14 -12.63 -17.76
C TYR A 97 9.47 -13.97 -18.16
N ALA A 98 8.43 -14.37 -17.45
CA ALA A 98 7.77 -15.66 -17.65
C ALA A 98 6.78 -15.68 -18.83
N HIS A 99 6.14 -14.55 -19.13
CA HIS A 99 5.01 -14.48 -20.06
C HIS A 99 5.16 -13.41 -21.15
N ASP A 100 6.26 -12.65 -21.16
CA ASP A 100 6.50 -11.53 -22.08
C ASP A 100 5.34 -10.50 -22.13
N ALA A 101 4.66 -10.34 -21.00
CA ALA A 101 3.47 -9.50 -20.88
C ALA A 101 3.49 -8.66 -19.60
N PRO A 102 2.92 -7.44 -19.60
CA PRO A 102 2.73 -6.66 -18.39
C PRO A 102 1.80 -7.40 -17.42
N LEU A 103 2.09 -7.31 -16.11
CA LEU A 103 1.24 -7.93 -15.09
C LEU A 103 -0.08 -7.16 -14.96
N PRO A 104 -1.26 -7.80 -15.08
CA PRO A 104 -2.54 -7.14 -14.88
C PRO A 104 -2.63 -6.50 -13.49
N ILE A 105 -3.18 -5.28 -13.41
CA ILE A 105 -3.14 -4.48 -12.19
C ILE A 105 -3.94 -5.15 -11.07
N SER A 106 -5.08 -5.77 -11.39
CA SER A 106 -5.88 -6.54 -10.43
C SER A 106 -5.08 -7.67 -9.79
N ARG A 107 -4.33 -8.44 -10.60
CA ARG A 107 -3.48 -9.54 -10.10
C ARG A 107 -2.35 -9.03 -9.21
N LEU A 108 -1.70 -7.93 -9.59
CA LEU A 108 -0.65 -7.30 -8.78
C LEU A 108 -1.18 -6.87 -7.41
N VAL A 109 -2.36 -6.24 -7.38
CA VAL A 109 -3.02 -5.80 -6.15
C VAL A 109 -3.45 -6.99 -5.28
N THR A 110 -3.96 -8.07 -5.87
CA THR A 110 -4.25 -9.32 -5.14
C THR A 110 -3.00 -9.92 -4.49
N GLN A 111 -1.89 -10.00 -5.21
CA GLN A 111 -0.61 -10.48 -4.66
C GLN A 111 -0.09 -9.58 -3.54
N LEU A 112 -0.25 -8.26 -3.69
CA LEU A 112 0.09 -7.28 -2.67
C LEU A 112 -0.76 -7.47 -1.40
N GLY A 113 -2.08 -7.63 -1.54
CA GLY A 113 -2.99 -7.93 -0.43
C GLY A 113 -2.58 -9.20 0.31
N ASN A 114 -2.32 -10.29 -0.42
CA ASN A 114 -1.85 -11.55 0.17
C ASN A 114 -0.55 -11.37 0.96
N LYS A 115 0.41 -10.60 0.44
CA LYS A 115 1.66 -10.29 1.14
C LYS A 115 1.40 -9.50 2.42
N MET A 116 0.52 -8.51 2.38
CA MET A 116 0.17 -7.69 3.53
C MET A 116 -0.56 -8.51 4.60
N GLN A 117 -1.46 -9.40 4.19
CA GLN A 117 -2.31 -10.19 5.09
C GLN A 117 -1.49 -11.11 6.01
N VAL A 118 -0.40 -11.70 5.50
CA VAL A 118 0.48 -12.55 6.31
C VAL A 118 1.01 -11.81 7.56
N CYS A 119 1.28 -10.52 7.44
CA CYS A 119 1.75 -9.68 8.56
C CYS A 119 0.65 -9.31 9.56
N THR A 120 -0.62 -9.61 9.26
CA THR A 120 -1.75 -9.36 10.17
C THR A 120 -2.15 -10.60 10.98
N GLN A 121 -1.56 -11.76 10.68
CA GLN A 121 -1.93 -13.05 11.30
C GLN A 121 -0.75 -13.76 11.95
N ARG A 122 0.46 -13.22 11.85
CA ARG A 122 1.67 -13.82 12.43
C ARG A 122 2.15 -13.02 13.63
N TYR A 123 2.43 -13.72 14.73
CA TYR A 123 2.84 -13.13 16.01
C TYR A 123 4.18 -12.37 15.92
N ASP A 124 5.13 -12.83 15.10
CA ASP A 124 6.45 -12.22 14.93
C ASP A 124 6.45 -10.97 14.04
N ARG A 125 5.28 -10.48 13.62
CA ARG A 125 5.13 -9.42 12.62
C ARG A 125 4.17 -8.34 13.09
N ARG A 126 4.30 -7.17 12.46
CA ARG A 126 3.34 -6.07 12.55
C ARG A 126 2.71 -5.81 11.18
N PRO A 127 1.48 -5.26 11.12
CA PRO A 127 0.92 -4.75 9.87
C PRO A 127 1.82 -3.71 9.21
N PHE A 128 1.69 -3.60 7.89
CA PHE A 128 2.30 -2.51 7.14
C PHE A 128 1.61 -1.20 7.47
N GLY A 129 2.35 -0.21 7.96
CA GLY A 129 1.82 1.11 8.34
C GLY A 129 1.72 2.07 7.17
N VAL A 130 1.36 1.57 5.97
CA VAL A 130 1.27 2.36 4.74
C VAL A 130 0.02 1.99 3.96
N GLY A 131 -0.67 3.01 3.43
CA GLY A 131 -1.68 2.87 2.40
C GLY A 131 -1.09 3.23 1.04
N LEU A 132 -1.43 2.47 0.01
CA LEU A 132 -0.99 2.72 -1.36
C LEU A 132 -2.19 2.98 -2.26
N LEU A 133 -2.13 4.04 -3.05
CA LEU A 133 -2.96 4.19 -4.24
C LEU A 133 -2.18 3.66 -5.44
N VAL A 134 -2.66 2.60 -6.04
CA VAL A 134 -2.06 1.97 -7.21
C VAL A 134 -2.79 2.46 -8.45
N ALA A 135 -2.06 3.05 -9.39
CA ALA A 135 -2.60 3.42 -10.69
C ALA A 135 -1.84 2.68 -11.78
N GLY A 136 -2.57 2.15 -12.76
CA GLY A 136 -1.95 1.51 -13.90
C GLY A 136 -2.90 1.37 -15.07
N TYR A 137 -2.37 0.87 -16.18
CA TYR A 137 -3.12 0.62 -17.40
C TYR A 137 -2.79 -0.78 -17.89
N ASP A 138 -3.80 -1.60 -18.13
CA ASP A 138 -3.65 -2.93 -18.73
C ASP A 138 -4.69 -3.15 -19.83
N ASP A 139 -4.84 -4.37 -20.31
CA ASP A 139 -5.76 -4.71 -21.41
C ASP A 139 -7.23 -4.39 -21.09
N MET A 140 -7.58 -4.26 -19.80
CA MET A 140 -8.91 -3.85 -19.33
C MET A 140 -9.05 -2.32 -19.18
N GLY A 141 -8.02 -1.57 -19.58
CA GLY A 141 -7.97 -0.11 -19.54
C GLY A 141 -7.30 0.45 -18.29
N ALA A 142 -7.70 1.67 -17.91
CA ALA A 142 -7.14 2.37 -16.76
C ALA A 142 -7.70 1.84 -15.42
N HIS A 143 -6.84 1.77 -14.40
CA HIS A 143 -7.17 1.28 -13.06
C HIS A 143 -6.65 2.20 -11.97
N VAL A 144 -7.44 2.31 -10.89
CA VAL A 144 -7.04 2.91 -9.62
C VAL A 144 -7.53 1.99 -8.51
N TYR A 145 -6.61 1.49 -7.69
CA TYR A 145 -6.89 0.67 -6.51
C TYR A 145 -6.35 1.34 -5.26
N GLN A 146 -6.96 1.06 -4.12
CA GLN A 146 -6.48 1.49 -2.82
C GLN A 146 -6.18 0.27 -1.98
N THR A 147 -4.93 0.13 -1.53
CA THR A 147 -4.57 -0.85 -0.49
C THR A 147 -4.40 -0.16 0.85
N CYS A 148 -4.71 -0.88 1.92
CA CYS A 148 -4.62 -0.36 3.28
C CYS A 148 -3.95 -1.36 4.24
N PRO A 149 -3.44 -0.90 5.40
CA PRO A 149 -2.81 -1.75 6.42
C PRO A 149 -3.56 -3.02 6.82
N SER A 150 -4.89 -3.04 6.67
CA SER A 150 -5.73 -4.23 6.91
C SER A 150 -5.63 -5.31 5.83
N ALA A 151 -4.79 -5.10 4.81
CA ALA A 151 -4.61 -5.94 3.63
C ALA A 151 -5.82 -6.02 2.67
N ASN A 152 -6.90 -5.29 2.95
CA ASN A 152 -7.98 -5.08 2.00
C ASN A 152 -7.57 -4.14 0.87
N TYR A 153 -8.16 -4.37 -0.31
CA TYR A 153 -7.91 -3.62 -1.54
C TYR A 153 -9.13 -3.46 -2.44
#